data_AF-A0A392MH78-F1
#
_entry.id   AF-A0A392MH78-F1
#
_cell.length_a   1.000
_cell.length_b   1.000
_cell.length_c   1.000
_cell.angle_alpha   90.00
_cell.angle_beta   90.00
_cell.angle_gamma   90.00
#
_symmetry.space_group_name_H-M   'P 1'
#
loop_
_entity.id
_entity.type
_entity.pdbx_description
1 polymer ?
#
loop_
_entity_poly.entity_id
_entity_poly.type
_entity_poly.pdbx_seq_one_letter_code
_entity_poly.pdbx_strand_id
1 'polypeptide(L)'
;PNVLDKLLWTQHSDVFSVEGDYQSLTQRVEDVELELNSIALVWNKVATINVLVFAWRFLANRIPTRDNLFKRGILNIDAQHCVMGCGSDETLSHLFFVCDLSYKVWCDVLQWLGVQSALHNIQVVHAQQFSGLHVRFLKYKNCFSAI
;
A
#
# COMPACT_ATOMS: atom_id res chain seq x y z
N PRO A 1 34.42 26.84 3.79
CA PRO A 1 35.30 25.64 3.88
C PRO A 1 34.96 24.64 2.77
N ASN A 2 35.90 24.39 1.84
CA ASN A 2 35.75 23.34 0.82
C ASN A 2 35.89 21.98 1.48
N VAL A 3 34.77 21.30 1.73
CA VAL A 3 34.78 19.90 2.16
C VAL A 3 34.80 19.06 0.88
N LEU A 4 35.80 18.21 0.73
CA LEU A 4 35.89 17.22 -0.34
C LEU A 4 34.80 16.17 -0.14
N ASP A 5 34.11 15.81 -1.22
CA ASP A 5 33.13 14.72 -1.20
C ASP A 5 33.79 13.43 -0.71
N LYS A 6 33.10 12.76 0.23
CA LYS A 6 33.52 11.47 0.78
C LYS A 6 32.40 10.46 0.54
N LEU A 7 32.76 9.28 0.01
CA LEU A 7 31.85 8.15 -0.04
C LEU A 7 31.51 7.73 1.40
N LEU A 8 30.23 7.84 1.75
CA LEU A 8 29.71 7.43 3.04
C LEU A 8 28.89 6.16 2.85
N TRP A 9 29.27 5.12 3.60
CA TRP A 9 28.44 3.94 3.73
C TRP A 9 27.33 4.25 4.74
N THR A 10 26.07 4.17 4.34
CA THR A 10 24.92 4.64 5.14
C THR A 10 24.19 3.51 5.86
N GLN A 11 24.75 2.29 5.86
CA GLN A 11 24.09 1.08 6.36
C GLN A 11 24.82 0.46 7.56
N HIS A 12 24.09 0.27 8.66
CA HIS A 12 24.43 -0.44 9.93
C HIS A 12 25.77 -0.11 10.62
N SER A 13 26.79 0.37 9.91
CA SER A 13 28.11 0.79 10.38
C SER A 13 28.70 1.83 9.41
N ASP A 14 29.71 2.59 9.86
CA ASP A 14 30.45 3.55 9.02
C ASP A 14 31.50 2.87 8.09
N VAL A 15 31.55 1.52 8.07
CA VAL A 15 32.57 0.74 7.36
C VAL A 15 31.89 -0.24 6.39
N PHE A 16 32.24 -0.14 5.11
CA PHE A 16 31.74 -1.05 4.08
C PHE A 16 32.12 -2.50 4.39
N SER A 17 31.15 -3.41 4.29
CA SER A 17 31.35 -4.85 4.35
C SER A 17 30.60 -5.51 3.20
N VAL A 18 31.26 -6.41 2.47
CA VAL A 18 30.65 -7.20 1.39
C VAL A 18 29.48 -8.03 1.91
N GLU A 19 29.59 -8.58 3.13
CA GLU A 19 28.53 -9.36 3.75
C GLU A 19 27.30 -8.50 4.05
N GLY A 20 27.49 -7.31 4.61
CA GLY A 20 26.39 -6.38 4.94
C GLY A 20 25.73 -5.78 3.70
N ASP A 21 26.51 -5.48 2.67
CA ASP A 21 26.01 -5.04 1.36
C ASP A 21 25.21 -6.16 0.69
N TYR A 22 25.73 -7.39 0.68
CA TYR A 22 25.03 -8.54 0.12
C TYR A 22 23.70 -8.81 0.85
N GLN A 23 23.69 -8.84 2.18
CA GLN A 23 22.47 -8.99 2.98
C GLN A 23 21.43 -7.90 2.67
N SER A 24 21.88 -6.65 2.55
CA SER A 24 21.00 -5.52 2.24
C SER A 24 20.44 -5.58 0.81
N LEU A 25 21.25 -6.02 -0.15
CA LEU A 25 20.83 -6.24 -1.53
C LEU A 25 19.83 -7.40 -1.61
N THR A 26 20.08 -8.50 -0.92
CA THR A 26 19.17 -9.66 -0.91
C THR A 26 17.82 -9.32 -0.26
N GLN A 27 17.80 -8.59 0.87
CA GLN A 27 16.55 -8.10 1.46
C GLN A 27 15.74 -7.22 0.50
N ARG A 28 16.42 -6.31 -0.21
CA ARG A 28 15.76 -5.49 -1.24
C ARG A 28 15.19 -6.32 -2.39
N VAL A 29 15.86 -7.40 -2.78
CA VAL A 29 15.35 -8.30 -3.83
C VAL A 29 14.06 -8.98 -3.36
N GLU A 30 14.02 -9.48 -2.12
CA GLU A 30 12.81 -10.09 -1.55
C GLU A 30 11.64 -9.09 -1.45
N ASP A 31 11.91 -7.85 -0.99
CA ASP A 31 10.90 -6.78 -0.94
C ASP A 31 10.36 -6.44 -2.34
N VAL A 32 11.24 -6.32 -3.33
CA VAL A 32 10.88 -6.05 -4.74
C VAL A 32 10.08 -7.20 -5.33
N GLU A 33 10.42 -8.45 -5.02
CA GLU A 33 9.70 -9.62 -5.52
C GLU A 33 8.30 -9.73 -4.91
N LEU A 34 8.16 -9.39 -3.62
CA LEU A 34 6.86 -9.23 -2.95
C LEU A 34 6.00 -8.14 -3.60
N GLU A 35 6.59 -6.98 -3.93
CA GLU A 35 5.90 -5.90 -4.64
C GLU A 35 5.46 -6.34 -6.05
N LEU A 36 6.35 -6.97 -6.82
CA LEU A 36 6.08 -7.41 -8.19
C LEU A 36 4.97 -8.48 -8.25
N ASN A 37 5.02 -9.47 -7.36
CA ASN A 37 4.00 -10.50 -7.25
C ASN A 37 2.64 -9.89 -6.87
N SER A 38 2.64 -8.85 -6.05
CA SER A 38 1.42 -8.15 -5.65
C SER A 38 0.86 -7.30 -6.78
N ILE A 39 1.70 -6.65 -7.58
CA ILE A 39 1.26 -5.91 -8.78
C ILE A 39 0.68 -6.87 -9.83
N ALA A 40 1.19 -8.09 -9.94
CA ALA A 40 0.61 -9.10 -10.82
C ALA A 40 -0.84 -9.46 -10.45
N LEU A 41 -1.22 -9.38 -9.17
CA LEU A 41 -2.61 -9.59 -8.71
C LEU A 41 -3.59 -8.56 -9.28
N VAL A 42 -3.10 -7.38 -9.66
CA VAL A 42 -3.96 -6.30 -10.17
C VAL A 42 -4.54 -6.68 -11.51
N TRP A 43 -3.74 -7.17 -12.44
CA TRP A 43 -4.10 -7.28 -13.86
C TRP A 43 -4.96 -8.51 -14.15
N ASN A 44 -6.24 -8.43 -13.79
CA ASN A 44 -7.26 -9.43 -14.13
C ASN A 44 -8.32 -8.86 -15.09
N LYS A 45 -9.04 -9.75 -15.78
CA LYS A 45 -10.10 -9.39 -16.74
C LYS A 45 -11.46 -9.09 -16.08
N VAL A 46 -11.54 -9.09 -14.75
CA VAL A 46 -12.82 -8.97 -14.01
C VAL A 46 -13.17 -7.51 -13.73
N ALA A 47 -12.17 -6.66 -13.50
CA ALA A 47 -12.37 -5.25 -13.16
C ALA A 47 -12.19 -4.32 -14.37
N THR A 48 -12.79 -3.13 -14.31
CA THR A 48 -12.59 -2.08 -15.31
C THR A 48 -11.19 -1.47 -15.20
N ILE A 49 -10.68 -0.89 -16.28
CA ILE A 49 -9.32 -0.30 -16.31
C ILE A 49 -9.12 0.77 -15.22
N ASN A 50 -10.14 1.55 -14.88
CA ASN A 50 -10.06 2.56 -13.82
C ASN A 50 -9.80 1.92 -12.45
N VAL A 51 -10.46 0.81 -12.17
CA VAL A 51 -10.26 0.04 -10.93
C VAL A 51 -8.86 -0.59 -10.90
N LEU A 52 -8.40 -1.12 -12.04
CA LEU A 52 -7.06 -1.69 -12.17
C LEU A 52 -5.96 -0.65 -11.92
N VAL A 53 -6.07 0.53 -12.55
CA VAL A 53 -5.11 1.63 -12.36
C VAL A 53 -5.12 2.12 -10.90
N PHE A 54 -6.31 2.21 -10.28
CA PHE A 54 -6.42 2.54 -8.86
C PHE A 54 -5.73 1.50 -7.99
N ALA A 55 -6.00 0.21 -8.19
CA ALA A 55 -5.41 -0.89 -7.42
C ALA A 55 -3.88 -0.94 -7.57
N TRP A 56 -3.35 -0.71 -8.77
CA TRP A 56 -1.91 -0.59 -8.99
C TRP A 56 -1.30 0.59 -8.21
N ARG A 57 -1.93 1.77 -8.29
CA ARG A 57 -1.49 2.95 -7.51
C ARG A 57 -1.59 2.72 -6.01
N PHE A 58 -2.62 2.01 -5.56
CA PHE A 58 -2.82 1.64 -4.17
C PHE A 58 -1.68 0.77 -3.66
N LEU A 59 -1.39 -0.34 -4.34
CA LEU A 59 -0.32 -1.27 -3.94
C LEU A 59 1.04 -0.60 -3.92
N ALA A 60 1.33 0.25 -4.90
CA ALA A 60 2.60 0.97 -4.99
C ALA A 60 2.69 2.23 -4.08
N ASN A 61 1.71 2.46 -3.20
CA ASN A 61 1.61 3.66 -2.36
C ASN A 61 1.74 4.99 -3.14
N ARG A 62 1.06 5.10 -4.29
CA ARG A 62 1.11 6.27 -5.20
C ARG A 62 -0.19 7.06 -5.27
N ILE A 63 -1.16 6.74 -4.41
CA ILE A 63 -2.41 7.51 -4.28
C ILE A 63 -2.10 8.87 -3.62
N PRO A 64 -2.80 9.95 -4.00
CA PRO A 64 -2.61 11.29 -3.43
C PRO A 64 -3.18 11.41 -2.00
N THR A 65 -2.70 10.59 -1.07
CA THR A 65 -2.90 10.79 0.37
C THR A 65 -2.17 12.04 0.85
N ARG A 66 -2.58 12.65 1.97
CA ARG A 66 -1.90 13.86 2.48
C ARG A 66 -0.41 13.63 2.73
N ASP A 67 0.00 12.48 3.27
CA ASP A 67 1.42 12.17 3.46
C ASP A 67 2.19 12.12 2.14
N ASN A 68 1.62 11.54 1.09
CA ASN A 68 2.25 11.46 -0.23
C ASN A 68 2.28 12.81 -0.94
N LEU A 69 1.27 13.66 -0.75
CA LEU A 69 1.25 15.03 -1.26
C LEU A 69 2.27 15.91 -0.52
N PHE A 70 2.41 15.75 0.80
CA PHE A 70 3.43 16.41 1.60
C PHE A 70 4.84 16.01 1.15
N LYS A 71 5.12 14.72 0.97
CA LYS A 71 6.42 14.22 0.45
C LYS A 71 6.76 14.78 -0.94
N ARG A 72 5.76 15.17 -1.72
CA ARG A 72 5.91 15.81 -3.05
C ARG A 72 6.03 17.34 -2.98
N GLY A 73 6.02 17.93 -1.79
CA GLY A 73 6.08 19.38 -1.59
C GLY A 73 4.80 20.12 -2.00
N ILE A 74 3.67 19.42 -2.13
CA ILE A 74 2.39 20.02 -2.52
C ILE A 74 1.66 20.59 -1.29
N LEU A 75 1.82 19.96 -0.12
CA LEU A 75 1.18 20.37 1.12
C LEU A 75 2.21 20.86 2.14
N ASN A 76 1.76 21.77 3.02
CA ASN A 76 2.51 22.19 4.19
C ASN A 76 2.42 21.14 5.31
N ILE A 77 3.33 21.23 6.29
CA ILE A 77 3.43 20.26 7.39
C ILE A 77 2.13 20.16 8.21
N ASP A 78 1.42 21.27 8.39
CA ASP A 78 0.18 21.32 9.18
C ASP A 78 -1.05 20.73 8.45
N ALA A 79 -0.91 20.41 7.16
CA ALA A 79 -1.99 19.94 6.30
C ALA A 79 -1.98 18.42 6.08
N GLN A 80 -1.45 17.65 7.03
CA GLN A 80 -1.31 16.19 6.93
C GLN A 80 -2.46 15.40 7.56
N HIS A 81 -3.32 16.04 8.35
CA HIS A 81 -4.43 15.39 9.02
C HIS A 81 -5.41 14.70 8.05
N CYS A 82 -5.94 13.56 8.48
CA CYS A 82 -6.93 12.74 7.78
C CYS A 82 -8.14 13.55 7.32
N VAL A 83 -8.50 13.41 6.04
CA VAL A 83 -9.68 14.06 5.44
C VAL A 83 -10.99 13.67 6.13
N MET A 84 -11.02 12.52 6.79
CA MET A 84 -12.19 12.05 7.54
C MET A 84 -12.33 12.72 8.91
N GLY A 85 -11.39 13.59 9.31
CA GLY A 85 -11.50 14.40 10.53
C GLY A 85 -11.27 13.65 11.84
N CYS A 86 -10.62 12.49 11.82
CA CYS A 86 -10.34 11.71 13.03
C CYS A 86 -9.12 12.20 13.84
N GLY A 87 -8.43 13.24 13.38
CA GLY A 87 -7.31 13.88 14.10
C GLY A 87 -5.94 13.19 13.95
N SER A 88 -5.85 12.05 13.26
CA SER A 88 -4.57 11.40 12.91
C SER A 88 -4.06 11.87 11.54
N ASP A 89 -2.78 11.66 11.24
CA ASP A 89 -2.21 11.93 9.92
C ASP A 89 -2.73 10.96 8.85
N GLU A 90 -3.00 11.49 7.65
CA GLU A 90 -3.47 10.71 6.52
C GLU A 90 -2.30 10.01 5.82
N THR A 91 -2.13 8.74 6.16
CA THR A 91 -1.33 7.79 5.38
C THR A 91 -2.25 6.87 4.60
N LEU A 92 -1.73 6.14 3.61
CA LEU A 92 -2.49 5.11 2.90
C LEU A 92 -3.05 4.05 3.87
N SER A 93 -2.21 3.56 4.77
CA SER A 93 -2.61 2.59 5.79
C SER A 93 -3.75 3.14 6.66
N HIS A 94 -3.61 4.39 7.10
CA HIS A 94 -4.62 5.02 7.94
C HIS A 94 -5.94 5.23 7.19
N LEU A 95 -5.89 5.84 6.00
CA LEU A 95 -7.06 6.17 5.21
C LEU A 95 -7.90 4.95 4.83
N PHE A 96 -7.26 3.81 4.57
CA PHE A 96 -7.96 2.61 4.09
C PHE A 96 -8.24 1.57 5.18
N PHE A 97 -7.44 1.47 6.24
CA PHE A 97 -7.52 0.34 7.18
C PHE A 97 -7.68 0.72 8.65
N VAL A 98 -7.12 1.85 9.07
CA VAL A 98 -7.07 2.20 10.51
C VAL A 98 -8.12 3.23 10.89
N CYS A 99 -8.45 4.17 10.01
CA CYS A 99 -9.45 5.20 10.30
C CYS A 99 -10.79 4.56 10.67
N ASP A 100 -11.42 5.02 11.75
CA ASP A 100 -12.67 4.45 12.26
C ASP A 100 -13.77 4.38 11.20
N LEU A 101 -13.80 5.38 10.31
CA LEU A 101 -14.77 5.42 9.22
C LEU A 101 -14.48 4.36 8.16
N SER A 102 -13.23 4.24 7.69
CA SER A 102 -12.85 3.23 6.69
C SER A 102 -12.96 1.82 7.26
N TYR A 103 -12.60 1.63 8.53
CA TYR A 103 -12.70 0.34 9.21
C TYR A 103 -14.15 -0.15 9.26
N LYS A 104 -15.11 0.73 9.60
CA LYS A 104 -16.54 0.40 9.58
C LYS A 104 -17.01 -0.05 8.19
N VAL A 105 -16.61 0.68 7.14
CA VAL A 105 -16.93 0.30 5.75
C VAL A 105 -16.41 -1.10 5.43
N TRP A 106 -15.19 -1.44 5.85
CA TRP A 106 -14.67 -2.79 5.65
C TRP A 106 -15.44 -3.85 6.43
N CYS A 107 -15.83 -3.59 7.67
CA CYS A 107 -16.68 -4.50 8.44
C CYS A 107 -17.99 -4.79 7.71
N ASP A 108 -18.66 -3.75 7.19
CA ASP A 108 -19.91 -3.89 6.45
C ASP A 108 -19.72 -4.68 5.15
N VAL A 109 -18.63 -4.44 4.41
CA VAL A 109 -18.28 -5.17 3.20
C VAL A 109 -17.98 -6.65 3.51
N LEU A 110 -17.20 -6.93 4.54
CA LEU A 110 -16.88 -8.31 4.95
C LEU A 110 -18.15 -9.06 5.41
N GLN A 111 -19.03 -8.38 6.14
CA GLN A 111 -20.32 -8.92 6.54
C GLN A 111 -21.20 -9.22 5.32
N TRP A 112 -21.29 -8.30 4.36
CA TRP A 112 -22.02 -8.51 3.10
C TRP A 112 -21.50 -9.71 2.31
N LEU A 113 -20.18 -9.90 2.29
CA LEU A 113 -19.54 -11.04 1.64
C LEU A 113 -19.60 -12.34 2.44
N GLY A 114 -20.06 -12.30 3.70
CA GLY A 114 -20.08 -13.46 4.60
C GLY A 114 -18.67 -13.96 4.94
N VAL A 115 -17.67 -13.07 4.97
CA VAL A 115 -16.27 -13.39 5.27
C VAL A 115 -15.92 -12.88 6.66
N GLN A 116 -15.34 -13.74 7.50
CA GLN A 116 -14.74 -13.34 8.77
C GLN A 116 -13.23 -13.29 8.61
N SER A 117 -12.64 -12.11 8.82
CA SER A 117 -11.20 -11.91 8.67
C SER A 117 -10.72 -10.71 9.46
N ALA A 118 -9.45 -10.73 9.87
CA ALA A 118 -8.78 -9.56 10.43
C ALA A 118 -8.26 -8.66 9.29
N LEU A 119 -8.33 -7.34 9.44
CA LEU A 119 -7.81 -6.41 8.43
C LEU A 119 -6.35 -6.11 8.74
N HIS A 120 -5.45 -6.52 7.84
CA HIS A 120 -4.07 -6.06 7.89
C HIS A 120 -3.98 -4.59 7.46
N ASN A 121 -3.17 -3.80 8.15
CA ASN A 121 -2.97 -2.39 7.85
C ASN A 121 -1.93 -2.13 6.74
N ILE A 122 -1.35 -3.19 6.16
CA ILE A 122 -0.40 -3.12 5.05
C ILE A 122 -1.11 -3.53 3.76
N GLN A 123 -1.11 -2.65 2.77
CA GLN A 123 -1.86 -2.81 1.52
C GLN A 123 -1.50 -4.07 0.73
N VAL A 124 -0.23 -4.44 0.71
CA VAL A 124 0.27 -5.64 0.02
C VAL A 124 -0.23 -6.90 0.71
N VAL A 125 -0.04 -6.99 2.03
CA VAL A 125 -0.48 -8.14 2.83
C VAL A 125 -2.00 -8.28 2.78
N HIS A 126 -2.73 -7.17 2.85
CA HIS A 126 -4.16 -7.15 2.67
C HIS A 126 -4.56 -7.71 1.30
N ALA A 127 -3.96 -7.24 0.20
CA ALA A 127 -4.28 -7.77 -1.13
C ALA A 127 -4.00 -9.27 -1.27
N GLN A 128 -2.91 -9.76 -0.67
CA GLN A 128 -2.56 -11.18 -0.65
C GLN A 128 -3.58 -12.00 0.15
N GLN A 129 -4.02 -11.53 1.31
CA GLN A 129 -5.02 -12.19 2.16
C GLN A 129 -6.33 -12.45 1.42
N PHE A 130 -6.76 -11.52 0.56
CA PHE A 130 -8.01 -11.63 -0.20
C PHE A 130 -7.81 -12.15 -1.64
N SER A 131 -6.58 -12.46 -2.06
CA SER A 131 -6.28 -12.93 -3.42
C SER A 131 -7.03 -14.22 -3.80
N GLY A 132 -7.23 -15.13 -2.84
CA GLY A 132 -7.96 -16.40 -3.03
C GLY A 132 -9.48 -16.24 -3.19
N LEU A 133 -10.06 -15.09 -2.81
CA LEU A 133 -11.50 -14.85 -2.97
C LEU A 133 -11.91 -14.60 -4.43
N HIS A 134 -10.95 -14.35 -5.33
CA HIS A 134 -11.19 -14.19 -6.77
C HIS A 134 -11.99 -15.37 -7.36
N VAL A 135 -11.86 -16.58 -6.80
CA VAL A 135 -12.62 -17.77 -7.22
C VAL A 135 -14.13 -17.67 -6.88
N ARG A 136 -14.50 -16.99 -5.79
CA ARG A 136 -15.91 -16.77 -5.39
C ARG A 136 -16.56 -15.59 -6.14
N PHE A 137 -15.79 -14.56 -6.48
CA PHE A 137 -16.31 -13.36 -7.15
C PHE A 137 -16.73 -13.57 -8.61
N LEU A 138 -16.27 -14.65 -9.27
CA LEU A 138 -16.81 -15.03 -10.59
C LEU A 138 -18.32 -15.31 -10.56
N LYS A 139 -18.89 -15.62 -9.38
CA LYS A 139 -20.34 -15.80 -9.17
C LYS A 139 -21.11 -14.47 -9.06
N TYR A 140 -20.43 -13.37 -8.78
CA TYR A 140 -21.00 -12.03 -8.55
C TYR A 140 -20.66 -11.01 -9.65
N LYS A 141 -20.21 -11.49 -10.83
CA LYS A 141 -19.93 -10.62 -11.99
C LYS A 141 -21.07 -9.63 -12.32
N ASN A 142 -22.31 -10.00 -12.04
CA ASN A 142 -23.50 -9.18 -12.31
C ASN A 142 -23.77 -8.10 -11.23
N CYS A 143 -23.09 -8.13 -10.08
CA CYS A 143 -23.25 -7.12 -9.04
C CYS A 143 -22.41 -5.86 -9.34
N PHE A 144 -21.31 -6.00 -10.08
CA PHE A 144 -20.43 -4.88 -10.44
C PHE A 144 -20.80 -4.20 -11.76
N SER A 145 -21.77 -4.74 -12.51
CA SER A 145 -22.32 -4.11 -13.72
C SER A 145 -23.49 -3.15 -13.43
N ALA A 146 -23.84 -2.94 -12.16
CA ALA A 146 -24.94 -2.10 -11.71
C ALA A 146 -24.49 -0.81 -10.99
N ILE A 147 -23.20 -0.50 -11.04
CA ILE A 147 -22.60 0.79 -10.64
C ILE A 147 -22.01 1.42 -11.90
#